data_AF-A0A0C2FD68-F1
#
_entry.id   AF-A0A0C2FD68-F1
#
_cell.length_a   1.000
_cell.length_b   1.000
_cell.length_c   1.000
_cell.angle_alpha   90.00
_cell.angle_beta   90.00
_cell.angle_gamma   90.00
#
_symmetry.space_group_name_H-M   'P 1'
#
loop_
_entity.id
_entity.type
_entity.pdbx_description
1 polymer ?
#
loop_
_entity_poly.entity_id
_entity_poly.type
_entity_poly.pdbx_seq_one_letter_code
_entity_poly.pdbx_strand_id
1 'polypeptide(L)'
;MPCTSAFLATLGVLCTAGYTNAQAPAGAPSLSLFPSPWGQGSGDGWDAAYAQARAFVSNLTLVEKVNLTTGTGWEFDRCIGNTGSVPRLGFRSMCLQDGTVTVRYSM
;
A
#
# COMPACT_ATOMS: atom_id res chain seq x y z
N MET A 1 -4.04 33.77 1.54
CA MET A 1 -3.77 33.75 0.09
C MET A 1 -3.00 35.01 -0.27
N PRO A 2 -1.66 34.98 -0.45
CA PRO A 2 -0.98 36.09 -1.09
C PRO A 2 -0.53 35.68 -2.49
N CYS A 3 -1.21 36.21 -3.49
CA CYS A 3 -0.73 36.27 -4.86
C CYS A 3 0.10 37.56 -4.96
N THR A 4 1.42 37.48 -4.75
CA THR A 4 2.29 38.67 -4.84
C THR A 4 2.45 39.08 -6.30
N SER A 5 1.87 40.22 -6.64
CA SER A 5 1.79 40.81 -7.98
C SER A 5 3.16 41.27 -8.48
N ALA A 6 3.56 40.80 -9.68
CA ALA A 6 4.63 41.39 -10.46
C ALA A 6 4.03 42.05 -11.73
N PHE A 7 4.35 43.33 -11.93
CA PHE A 7 3.85 44.16 -13.04
C PHE A 7 4.47 43.75 -14.39
N LEU A 8 3.62 43.69 -15.42
CA LEU A 8 3.84 43.12 -16.76
C LEU A 8 4.64 44.04 -17.71
N ALA A 9 5.43 43.43 -18.58
CA ALA A 9 5.53 43.89 -19.96
C ALA A 9 5.15 42.73 -20.90
N THR A 10 3.98 42.88 -21.55
CA THR A 10 3.41 42.06 -22.63
C THR A 10 2.83 40.66 -22.30
N LEU A 11 1.52 40.53 -22.58
CA LEU A 11 0.67 39.34 -22.79
C LEU A 11 0.74 38.20 -21.75
N GLY A 12 -0.20 38.23 -20.80
CA GLY A 12 -0.70 37.05 -20.09
C GLY A 12 -0.33 37.01 -18.61
N VAL A 13 -1.34 37.12 -17.74
CA VAL A 13 -1.19 36.75 -16.32
C VAL A 13 -1.12 35.22 -16.27
N LEU A 14 0.08 34.65 -16.34
CA LEU A 14 0.29 33.27 -15.91
C LEU A 14 0.38 33.28 -14.38
N CYS A 15 -0.68 32.78 -13.71
CA CYS A 15 -0.54 32.28 -12.35
C CYS A 15 0.29 30.99 -12.44
N THR A 16 1.62 31.09 -12.34
CA THR A 16 2.45 29.89 -12.17
C THR A 16 2.13 29.31 -10.80
N ALA A 17 1.41 28.18 -10.76
CA ALA A 17 1.20 27.41 -9.55
C ALA A 17 2.56 26.86 -9.09
N GLY A 18 3.30 27.66 -8.32
CA GLY A 18 4.49 27.20 -7.63
C GLY A 18 4.07 26.22 -6.55
N TYR A 19 4.49 24.96 -6.68
CA TYR A 19 4.38 23.98 -5.61
C TYR A 19 5.39 24.35 -4.52
N THR A 20 4.93 25.07 -3.49
CA THR A 20 5.70 25.19 -2.27
C THR A 20 5.52 23.89 -1.49
N ASN A 21 6.63 23.19 -1.21
CA ASN A 21 6.63 22.09 -0.25
C ASN A 21 6.41 22.70 1.14
N ALA A 22 5.15 22.92 1.51
CA ALA A 22 4.78 23.27 2.87
C ALA A 22 4.94 22.00 3.72
N GLN A 23 6.09 21.86 4.38
CA GLN A 23 6.26 20.84 5.41
C GLN A 23 5.25 21.12 6.52
N ALA A 24 4.42 20.12 6.84
CA ALA A 24 3.54 20.22 7.98
C ALA A 24 4.37 20.54 9.24
N PRO A 25 3.94 21.48 10.09
CA PRO A 25 4.67 21.79 11.32
C PRO A 25 4.84 20.53 12.16
N ALA A 26 6.00 20.39 12.81
CA ALA A 26 6.27 19.28 13.72
C ALA A 26 5.17 19.21 14.79
N GLY A 27 4.51 18.05 14.91
CA GLY A 27 3.36 17.87 15.81
C GLY A 27 2.00 18.25 15.22
N ALA A 28 1.89 18.49 13.91
CA ALA A 28 0.59 18.62 13.25
C ALA A 28 -0.28 17.38 13.52
N PRO A 29 -1.57 17.56 13.89
CA PRO A 29 -2.47 16.43 14.10
C PRO A 29 -2.68 15.69 12.77
N SER A 30 -2.64 14.35 12.79
CA SER A 30 -3.04 13.56 11.64
C SER A 30 -4.54 13.72 11.41
N LEU A 31 -4.94 13.82 10.14
CA LEU A 31 -6.36 13.80 9.80
C LEU A 31 -6.91 12.39 10.00
N SER A 32 -7.93 12.27 10.83
CA SER A 32 -8.68 11.02 11.02
C SER A 32 -9.61 10.76 9.84
N LEU A 33 -9.24 9.83 8.96
CA LEU A 33 -10.07 9.38 7.83
C LEU A 33 -10.56 7.95 8.09
N PHE A 34 -11.87 7.80 8.26
CA PHE A 34 -12.54 6.52 8.49
C PHE A 34 -13.82 6.44 7.64
N PRO A 35 -14.25 5.24 7.23
CA PRO A 35 -13.62 3.92 7.44
C PRO A 35 -12.47 3.65 6.45
N SER A 36 -11.70 2.57 6.67
CA SER A 36 -10.73 2.10 5.68
C SER A 36 -11.46 1.73 4.37
N PRO A 37 -11.09 2.30 3.21
CA PRO A 37 -11.73 1.96 1.94
C PRO A 37 -11.58 0.48 1.60
N TRP A 38 -12.64 -0.13 1.07
CA TRP A 38 -12.59 -1.51 0.58
C TRP A 38 -11.93 -1.55 -0.80
N GLY A 39 -11.17 -2.61 -1.09
CA GLY A 39 -10.71 -2.86 -2.46
C GLY A 39 -11.90 -3.11 -3.37
N GLN A 40 -11.99 -2.41 -4.50
CA GLN A 40 -13.10 -2.55 -5.46
C GLN A 40 -12.68 -3.23 -6.77
N GLY A 41 -11.38 -3.46 -6.97
CA GLY A 41 -10.84 -3.96 -8.25
C GLY A 41 -11.01 -3.00 -9.42
N SER A 42 -11.40 -1.75 -9.16
CA SER A 42 -11.78 -0.74 -10.16
C SER A 42 -10.60 0.11 -10.68
N GLY A 43 -9.36 -0.30 -10.41
CA GLY A 43 -8.17 0.34 -10.96
C GLY A 43 -7.72 -0.34 -12.25
N ASP A 44 -7.05 0.41 -13.13
CA ASP A 44 -6.52 -0.13 -14.39
C ASP A 44 -5.70 -1.41 -14.14
N GLY A 45 -6.16 -2.53 -14.69
CA GLY A 45 -5.50 -3.84 -14.62
C GLY A 45 -5.74 -4.69 -13.36
N TRP A 46 -6.57 -4.23 -12.40
CA TRP A 46 -6.84 -4.98 -11.16
C TRP A 46 -8.12 -5.81 -11.16
N ASP A 47 -8.97 -5.65 -12.17
CA ASP A 47 -10.27 -6.30 -12.31
C ASP A 47 -10.16 -7.83 -12.28
N ALA A 48 -9.30 -8.40 -13.12
CA ALA A 48 -9.10 -9.84 -13.22
C ALA A 48 -8.48 -10.42 -11.93
N ALA A 49 -7.47 -9.75 -11.38
CA ALA A 49 -6.82 -10.16 -10.14
C ALA A 49 -7.78 -10.12 -8.95
N TYR A 50 -8.63 -9.08 -8.87
CA TYR A 50 -9.61 -8.93 -7.81
C TYR A 50 -10.73 -9.98 -7.92
N ALA A 51 -11.15 -10.34 -9.13
CA ALA A 51 -12.10 -11.43 -9.35
C ALA A 51 -11.55 -12.79 -8.86
N GLN A 52 -10.29 -13.09 -9.16
CA GLN A 52 -9.62 -14.31 -8.66
C GLN A 52 -9.46 -14.29 -7.14
N ALA A 53 -9.05 -13.16 -6.56
CA ALA A 53 -8.90 -13.00 -5.13
C ALA A 53 -10.24 -13.22 -4.41
N ARG A 54 -11.34 -12.67 -4.93
CA ARG A 54 -12.69 -12.86 -4.39
C ARG A 54 -13.09 -14.33 -4.38
N ALA A 55 -12.87 -15.05 -5.48
CA ALA A 55 -13.19 -16.47 -5.60
C ALA A 55 -12.32 -17.35 -4.67
N PHE A 56 -11.06 -16.98 -4.43
CA PHE A 56 -10.21 -17.68 -3.49
C PHE A 56 -10.61 -17.41 -2.03
N VAL A 57 -10.76 -16.14 -1.66
CA VAL A 57 -11.06 -15.72 -0.28
C VAL A 57 -12.46 -16.14 0.17
N SER A 58 -13.43 -16.28 -0.75
CA SER A 58 -14.75 -16.81 -0.43
C SER A 58 -14.72 -18.25 0.05
N ASN A 59 -13.71 -19.02 -0.34
CA ASN A 59 -13.55 -20.42 0.08
C ASN A 59 -12.81 -20.55 1.42
N LEU A 60 -12.33 -19.46 2.03
CA LEU A 60 -11.56 -19.49 3.28
C LEU A 60 -12.45 -19.41 4.52
N THR A 61 -12.10 -20.19 5.54
CA THR A 61 -12.62 -20.03 6.90
C THR A 61 -12.05 -18.78 7.57
N LEU A 62 -12.62 -18.35 8.70
CA LEU A 62 -12.14 -17.19 9.44
C LEU A 62 -10.68 -17.35 9.89
N VAL A 63 -10.32 -18.53 10.39
CA VAL A 63 -8.95 -18.82 10.85
C VAL A 63 -7.96 -18.81 9.68
N GLU A 64 -8.37 -19.35 8.53
CA GLU A 64 -7.55 -19.31 7.31
C GLU A 64 -7.34 -17.87 6.80
N LYS A 65 -8.34 -16.98 6.96
CA LYS A 65 -8.18 -15.54 6.64
C LYS A 65 -7.19 -14.86 7.57
N VAL A 66 -7.26 -15.15 8.88
CA VAL A 66 -6.30 -14.60 9.86
C VAL A 66 -4.88 -15.06 9.53
N ASN A 67 -4.69 -16.32 9.14
CA ASN A 67 -3.39 -16.83 8.72
C ASN A 67 -2.76 -16.05 7.57
N LEU A 68 -3.56 -15.54 6.62
CA LEU A 68 -3.03 -14.72 5.52
C LEU A 68 -2.56 -13.34 5.98
N THR A 69 -3.18 -12.78 7.02
CA THR A 69 -2.88 -11.41 7.50
C THR A 69 -1.84 -11.37 8.62
N THR A 70 -1.51 -12.52 9.21
CA THR A 70 -0.66 -12.60 10.40
C THR A 70 0.63 -13.32 10.09
N GLY A 71 1.75 -12.72 10.54
CA GLY A 71 3.06 -13.34 10.46
C GLY A 71 3.20 -14.51 11.42
N THR A 72 3.99 -15.53 11.07
CA THR A 72 4.27 -16.69 11.94
C THR A 72 5.17 -16.35 13.14
N GLY A 73 5.87 -15.21 13.09
CA GLY A 73 6.77 -14.74 14.13
C GLY A 73 8.13 -14.33 13.58
N TRP A 74 8.93 -13.66 14.43
CA TRP A 74 10.32 -13.30 14.11
C TRP A 74 11.19 -14.57 14.07
N GLU A 75 12.03 -14.69 13.03
CA GLU A 75 12.96 -15.83 12.83
C GLU A 75 12.31 -17.23 12.85
N PHE A 76 11.00 -17.31 12.65
CA PHE A 76 10.26 -18.58 12.77
C PHE A 76 10.27 -19.42 11.48
N ASP A 77 10.50 -18.80 10.33
CA ASP A 77 10.46 -19.44 9.01
C ASP A 77 11.54 -18.84 8.09
N ARG A 78 11.64 -19.30 6.84
CA ARG A 78 12.78 -19.05 5.93
C ARG A 78 12.97 -17.59 5.55
N CYS A 79 11.89 -16.83 5.50
CA CYS A 79 11.92 -15.43 5.06
C CYS A 79 11.87 -14.43 6.21
N ILE A 80 12.29 -13.19 5.96
CA ILE A 80 12.27 -12.14 6.99
C ILE A 80 10.85 -11.92 7.53
N GLY A 81 9.84 -12.02 6.68
CA GLY A 81 8.45 -12.16 7.08
C GLY A 81 7.79 -13.34 6.38
N ASN A 82 7.01 -14.14 7.11
CA ASN A 82 6.19 -15.20 6.52
C ASN A 82 4.79 -15.12 7.10
N THR A 83 3.76 -15.24 6.26
CA THR A 83 2.38 -15.41 6.71
C THR A 83 2.12 -16.86 7.12
N GLY A 84 0.98 -17.12 7.76
CA GLY A 84 0.46 -18.48 7.91
C GLY A 84 0.13 -19.12 6.56
N SER A 85 0.02 -20.46 6.56
CA SER A 85 -0.37 -21.27 5.41
C SER A 85 -1.86 -21.64 5.45
N VAL A 86 -2.40 -22.05 4.29
CA VAL A 86 -3.74 -22.64 4.18
C VAL A 86 -3.63 -24.00 3.48
N PRO A 87 -3.25 -25.07 4.22
CA PRO A 87 -2.96 -26.38 3.63
C PRO A 87 -4.14 -27.01 2.91
N ARG A 88 -5.38 -26.76 3.38
CA ARG A 88 -6.61 -27.32 2.80
C ARG A 88 -6.83 -26.92 1.35
N LEU A 89 -6.41 -25.71 0.97
CA LEU A 89 -6.50 -25.21 -0.40
C LEU A 89 -5.15 -25.29 -1.14
N GLY A 90 -4.15 -25.95 -0.57
CA GLY A 90 -2.81 -26.06 -1.14
C GLY A 90 -2.04 -24.73 -1.20
N PHE A 91 -2.47 -23.70 -0.44
CA PHE A 91 -1.81 -22.41 -0.42
C PHE A 91 -0.68 -22.41 0.62
N ARG A 92 0.56 -22.32 0.12
CA ARG A 92 1.76 -22.14 0.96
C ARG A 92 1.79 -20.74 1.57
N SER A 93 2.59 -20.54 2.61
CA SER A 93 2.83 -19.22 3.19
C SER A 93 3.32 -18.21 2.14
N MET A 94 3.00 -16.94 2.35
CA MET A 94 3.64 -15.85 1.61
C MET A 94 5.00 -15.57 2.26
N CYS A 95 6.06 -15.59 1.46
CA CYS A 95 7.42 -15.29 1.87
C CYS A 95 7.75 -13.85 1.45
N LEU A 96 8.02 -13.00 2.44
CA LEU A 96 8.38 -11.59 2.28
C LEU A 96 9.87 -11.44 2.57
N GLN A 97 10.64 -11.04 1.56
CA GLN A 97 12.09 -10.85 1.66
C GLN A 97 12.49 -9.40 1.40
N ASP A 98 13.47 -8.95 2.17
CA ASP A 98 14.09 -7.63 2.05
C ASP A 98 15.14 -7.64 0.93
N GLY A 99 15.41 -6.46 0.37
CA GLY A 99 16.35 -6.27 -0.71
C GLY A 99 15.81 -5.38 -1.84
N THR A 100 16.18 -4.10 -1.86
CA THR A 100 15.89 -3.22 -3.00
C THR A 100 16.79 -3.48 -4.20
N VAL A 101 18.02 -3.98 -3.96
CA VAL A 101 19.01 -4.28 -5.00
C VAL A 101 19.26 -5.78 -5.17
N THR A 102 19.18 -6.55 -4.07
CA THR A 102 19.45 -8.00 -4.04
C THR A 102 18.69 -8.62 -2.89
N VAL A 103 18.26 -9.88 -3.03
CA VAL A 103 17.67 -10.67 -1.96
C VAL A 103 18.61 -10.71 -0.75
N ARG A 104 18.15 -10.18 0.39
CA ARG A 104 18.91 -10.20 1.63
C ARG A 104 19.07 -11.64 2.12
N TYR A 105 20.24 -11.97 2.68
CA TYR A 105 20.59 -13.33 3.15
C TYR A 105 20.61 -14.42 2.05
N SER A 106 20.94 -14.05 0.81
CA SER A 106 21.09 -14.99 -0.32
C SER A 106 22.52 -15.52 -0.54
N MET A 107 23.37 -15.43 0.50
CA MET A 107 24.75 -15.94 0.48
C MET A 107 24.81 -17.43 0.76
#